data_AF-A0A8H6RR72-F1
#
_entry.id   AF-A0A8H6RR72-F1
#
_cell.length_a   1.000
_cell.length_b   1.000
_cell.length_c   1.000
_cell.angle_alpha   90.00
_cell.angle_beta   90.00
_cell.angle_gamma   90.00
#
_symmetry.space_group_name_H-M   'P 1'
#
loop_
_entity.id
_entity.type
_entity.pdbx_description
1 polymer ?
#
loop_
_entity_poly.entity_id
_entity_poly.type
_entity_poly.pdbx_seq_one_letter_code
_entity_poly.pdbx_strand_id
1 'polypeptide(L)'
;MHSQHLVQVRNACEARDLARVRQLFAQYSLDADDATEALRDAPVKRSLYRFLLESGANANAIHIRQVAWSGDAGEILKMLREYQYDFKAESHRILQDFADDPPTLKFLLDQGADISRTDTQRFYDGFHLPIGAADHSLHVLDNVAANGDTTLFDYLVNRGADPSHSLALHSASRCPDASKTKAMLNHLLDKHGMDINADTAALRNIPFDAPDSGTPLCSAVYNRNLAAVEELLRRGARLGPSDKSYADPVITAIGLEPYQTFLPALEPLLRAGADTGEALRYAVQSNNLEAAEICLRFGTDPAPVLDRGKDEQNSAAAAEDVIEDRSAQHESDPMIRLLKSYLNGDHD
;
A
#
# COMPACT_ATOMS: atom_id res chain seq x y z
N MET A 1 1.30 48.16 -9.90
CA MET A 1 0.28 48.34 -8.84
C MET A 1 -0.64 47.12 -8.74
N HIS A 2 -1.20 46.64 -9.85
CA HIS A 2 -2.04 45.43 -9.90
C HIS A 2 -1.43 44.21 -9.15
N SER A 3 -0.15 43.92 -9.37
CA SER A 3 0.59 42.87 -8.63
C SER A 3 0.64 43.06 -7.09
N GLN A 4 0.68 44.29 -6.57
CA GLN A 4 0.67 44.52 -5.11
C GLN A 4 -0.71 44.28 -4.49
N HIS A 5 -1.79 44.54 -5.22
CA HIS A 5 -3.15 44.30 -4.73
C HIS A 5 -3.44 42.79 -4.65
N LEU A 6 -3.02 42.02 -5.65
CA LEU A 6 -3.14 40.57 -5.65
C LEU A 6 -2.35 39.91 -4.52
N VAL A 7 -1.17 40.44 -4.18
CA VAL A 7 -0.41 39.98 -3.00
C VAL A 7 -1.22 40.19 -1.71
N GLN A 8 -1.91 41.32 -1.55
CA GLN A 8 -2.76 41.55 -0.37
C GLN A 8 -3.95 40.58 -0.32
N VAL A 9 -4.55 40.27 -1.47
CA VAL A 9 -5.64 39.28 -1.58
C VAL A 9 -5.13 37.89 -1.24
N ARG A 10 -3.98 37.47 -1.78
CA ARG A 10 -3.36 36.17 -1.49
C ARG A 10 -3.07 36.03 0.01
N ASN A 11 -2.45 37.03 0.63
CA ASN A 11 -2.19 37.03 2.07
C ASN A 11 -3.50 36.92 2.89
N ALA A 12 -4.58 37.60 2.47
CA ALA A 12 -5.88 37.49 3.13
C ALA A 12 -6.54 36.10 2.92
N CYS A 13 -6.36 35.49 1.74
CA CYS A 13 -6.80 34.13 1.44
C CYS A 13 -6.04 33.10 2.30
N GLU A 14 -4.72 33.21 2.38
CA GLU A 14 -3.85 32.37 3.23
C GLU A 14 -4.25 32.49 4.71
N ALA A 15 -4.53 33.71 5.18
CA ALA A 15 -5.06 33.96 6.52
C ALA A 15 -6.51 33.48 6.72
N ARG A 16 -7.18 33.00 5.66
CA ARG A 16 -8.58 32.55 5.64
C ARG A 16 -9.59 33.62 6.08
N ASP A 17 -9.23 34.90 5.92
CA ASP A 17 -10.03 36.06 6.30
C ASP A 17 -10.94 36.51 5.16
N LEU A 18 -12.11 35.87 5.07
CA LEU A 18 -13.10 36.14 4.04
C LEU A 18 -13.60 37.60 4.07
N ALA A 19 -13.68 38.22 5.24
CA ALA A 19 -14.15 39.60 5.36
C ALA A 19 -13.15 40.55 4.71
N ARG A 20 -11.85 40.33 4.97
CA ARG A 20 -10.78 41.10 4.34
C ARG A 20 -10.70 40.87 2.83
N VAL A 21 -10.86 39.63 2.37
CA VAL A 21 -10.89 39.34 0.92
C VAL A 21 -12.03 40.12 0.25
N ARG A 22 -13.26 40.08 0.79
CA ARG A 22 -14.40 40.86 0.28
C ARG A 22 -14.12 42.36 0.24
N GLN A 23 -13.51 42.90 1.29
CA GLN A 23 -13.14 44.31 1.35
C GLN A 23 -12.14 44.69 0.25
N LEU A 24 -11.11 43.86 0.02
CA LEU A 24 -10.08 44.11 -0.98
C LEU A 24 -10.63 44.07 -2.41
N PHE A 25 -11.51 43.11 -2.71
CA PHE A 25 -12.21 43.03 -4.00
C PHE A 25 -13.03 44.29 -4.29
N ALA A 26 -13.79 44.76 -3.30
CA ALA A 26 -14.55 46.00 -3.43
C ALA A 26 -13.66 47.25 -3.52
N GLN A 27 -12.61 47.32 -2.71
CA GLN A 27 -11.70 48.48 -2.66
C GLN A 27 -10.94 48.67 -3.96
N TYR A 28 -10.48 47.59 -4.59
CA TYR A 28 -9.63 47.65 -5.78
C TYR A 28 -10.38 47.36 -7.08
N SER A 29 -11.68 47.08 -7.03
CA SER A 29 -12.51 46.72 -8.19
C SER A 29 -11.91 45.55 -8.98
N LEU A 30 -11.52 44.49 -8.27
CA LEU A 30 -10.93 43.29 -8.85
C LEU A 30 -11.95 42.54 -9.69
N ASP A 31 -11.48 41.93 -10.78
CA ASP A 31 -12.34 41.26 -11.76
C ASP A 31 -12.30 39.73 -11.65
N ALA A 32 -12.87 39.05 -12.65
CA ALA A 32 -12.93 37.60 -12.72
C ALA A 32 -11.55 36.93 -12.89
N ASP A 33 -10.60 37.60 -13.56
CA ASP A 33 -9.25 37.09 -13.75
C ASP A 33 -8.48 37.17 -12.43
N ASP A 34 -8.61 38.29 -11.71
CA ASP A 34 -8.10 38.44 -10.33
C ASP A 34 -8.69 37.37 -9.39
N ALA A 35 -9.99 37.11 -9.50
CA ALA A 35 -10.68 36.08 -8.73
C ALA A 35 -10.15 34.67 -9.06
N THR A 36 -9.86 34.41 -10.34
CA THR A 36 -9.30 33.14 -10.81
C THR A 36 -7.88 32.93 -10.32
N GLU A 37 -7.04 33.97 -10.33
CA GLU A 37 -5.69 33.90 -9.78
C GLU A 37 -5.71 33.68 -8.27
N ALA A 38 -6.57 34.40 -7.53
CA ALA A 38 -6.76 34.19 -6.10
C ALA A 38 -7.27 32.78 -5.77
N LEU A 39 -8.18 32.22 -6.59
CA LEU A 39 -8.73 30.88 -6.41
C LEU A 39 -7.67 29.78 -6.56
N ARG A 40 -6.72 29.96 -7.49
CA ARG A 40 -5.65 28.98 -7.74
C ARG A 40 -4.74 28.76 -6.53
N ASP A 41 -4.47 29.83 -5.79
CA ASP A 41 -3.51 29.82 -4.67
C ASP A 41 -4.21 29.78 -3.30
N ALA A 42 -5.54 29.97 -3.25
CA ALA A 42 -6.27 30.03 -2.01
C ALA A 42 -6.30 28.66 -1.29
N PRO A 43 -6.08 28.63 0.04
CA PRO A 43 -6.27 27.41 0.81
C PRO A 43 -7.72 26.93 0.69
N VAL A 44 -7.91 25.62 0.63
CA VAL A 44 -9.24 25.04 0.46
C VAL A 44 -10.12 25.37 1.66
N LYS A 45 -11.09 26.26 1.43
CA LYS A 45 -12.11 26.66 2.38
C LYS A 45 -13.39 26.96 1.62
N ARG A 46 -14.45 26.19 1.89
CA ARG A 46 -15.72 26.25 1.14
C ARG A 46 -16.27 27.67 0.98
N SER A 47 -16.28 28.47 2.05
CA SER A 47 -16.80 29.84 2.01
C SER A 47 -15.94 30.82 1.22
N LEU A 48 -14.62 30.60 1.18
CA LEU A 48 -13.69 31.41 0.38
C LEU A 48 -13.82 31.05 -1.10
N TYR A 49 -13.82 29.77 -1.43
CA TYR A 49 -14.00 29.30 -2.81
C TYR A 49 -15.34 29.76 -3.37
N ARG A 50 -16.43 29.63 -2.60
CA ARG A 50 -17.75 30.13 -3.00
C ARG A 50 -17.72 31.61 -3.35
N PHE A 51 -17.11 32.45 -2.52
CA PHE A 51 -17.02 33.89 -2.79
C PHE A 51 -16.23 34.19 -4.06
N LEU A 52 -15.09 33.52 -4.28
CA LEU A 52 -14.27 33.74 -5.48
C LEU A 52 -15.02 33.30 -6.76
N LEU A 53 -15.74 32.18 -6.70
CA LEU A 53 -16.59 31.70 -7.79
C LEU A 53 -17.79 32.63 -8.06
N GLU A 54 -18.46 33.12 -7.01
CA GLU A 54 -19.50 34.16 -7.12
C GLU A 54 -18.97 35.47 -7.72
N SER A 55 -17.66 35.73 -7.56
CA SER A 55 -16.96 36.87 -8.16
C SER A 55 -16.52 36.62 -9.60
N GLY A 56 -16.91 35.48 -10.20
CA GLY A 56 -16.64 35.14 -11.60
C GLY A 56 -15.38 34.31 -11.84
N ALA A 57 -14.71 33.82 -10.78
CA ALA A 57 -13.53 32.97 -10.95
C ALA A 57 -13.83 31.71 -11.78
N ASN A 58 -12.90 31.31 -12.64
CA ASN A 58 -13.01 30.08 -13.41
C ASN A 58 -12.77 28.86 -12.49
N ALA A 59 -13.81 28.06 -12.25
CA ALA A 59 -13.73 26.85 -11.44
C ALA A 59 -12.65 25.87 -11.94
N ASN A 60 -12.43 25.80 -13.25
CA ASN A 60 -11.46 24.89 -13.86
C ASN A 60 -10.00 25.28 -13.61
N ALA A 61 -9.74 26.44 -13.00
CA ALA A 61 -8.40 26.81 -12.53
C ALA A 61 -8.00 26.12 -11.21
N ILE A 62 -8.94 25.47 -10.52
CA ILE A 62 -8.68 24.76 -9.27
C ILE A 62 -7.91 23.47 -9.54
N HIS A 63 -6.83 23.28 -8.78
CA HIS A 63 -6.13 22.01 -8.74
C HIS A 63 -6.89 21.00 -7.87
N ILE A 64 -7.66 20.10 -8.48
CA ILE A 64 -8.65 19.26 -7.80
C ILE A 64 -8.10 18.40 -6.65
N ARG A 65 -6.82 17.99 -6.69
CA ARG A 65 -6.19 17.27 -5.56
C ARG A 65 -6.17 18.06 -4.26
N GLN A 66 -6.10 19.39 -4.32
CA GLN A 66 -6.17 20.21 -3.11
C GLN A 66 -7.52 20.05 -2.41
N VAL A 67 -8.60 19.87 -3.18
CA VAL A 67 -9.96 19.70 -2.66
C VAL A 67 -10.13 18.38 -1.93
N ALA A 68 -9.52 17.30 -2.44
CA ALA A 68 -9.68 15.94 -1.92
C ALA A 68 -9.24 15.79 -0.45
N TRP A 69 -8.26 16.58 0.00
CA TRP A 69 -7.75 16.52 1.37
C TRP A 69 -8.46 17.47 2.35
N SER A 70 -9.55 18.11 1.92
CA SER A 70 -10.35 18.97 2.79
C SER A 70 -11.45 18.19 3.50
N GLY A 71 -11.75 18.53 4.75
CA GLY A 71 -12.83 17.89 5.51
C GLY A 71 -14.24 18.08 4.91
N ASP A 72 -14.40 19.01 3.97
CA ASP A 72 -15.66 19.32 3.28
C ASP A 72 -15.60 18.93 1.78
N ALA A 73 -14.69 18.04 1.37
CA ALA A 73 -14.40 17.76 -0.03
C ALA A 73 -15.66 17.47 -0.87
N GLY A 74 -16.55 16.58 -0.41
CA GLY A 74 -17.80 16.26 -1.12
C GLY A 74 -18.71 17.46 -1.34
N GLU A 75 -18.82 18.36 -0.35
CA GLU A 75 -19.63 19.58 -0.47
C GLU A 75 -18.97 20.63 -1.36
N ILE A 76 -17.64 20.72 -1.35
CA ILE A 76 -16.89 21.58 -2.26
C ILE A 76 -17.06 21.07 -3.70
N LEU A 77 -16.94 19.77 -3.95
CA LEU A 77 -17.13 19.18 -5.29
C LEU A 77 -18.55 19.43 -5.82
N LYS A 78 -19.60 19.27 -5.00
CA LYS A 78 -20.97 19.63 -5.38
C LYS A 78 -21.09 21.11 -5.76
N MET A 79 -20.48 21.99 -4.98
CA MET A 79 -20.42 23.42 -5.31
C MET A 79 -19.67 23.67 -6.62
N LEU A 80 -18.52 23.03 -6.86
CA LEU A 80 -17.79 23.20 -8.13
C LEU A 80 -18.63 22.79 -9.34
N ARG A 81 -19.53 21.83 -9.19
CA ARG A 81 -20.50 21.49 -10.24
C ARG A 81 -21.48 22.63 -10.54
N GLU A 82 -21.94 23.37 -9.54
CA GLU A 82 -22.79 24.57 -9.72
C GLU A 82 -22.09 25.62 -10.63
N TYR A 83 -20.75 25.67 -10.56
CA TYR A 83 -19.90 26.58 -11.34
C TYR A 83 -19.24 25.90 -12.55
N GLN A 84 -19.86 24.85 -13.09
CA GLN A 84 -19.46 24.21 -14.36
C GLN A 84 -18.01 23.69 -14.39
N TYR A 85 -17.50 23.20 -13.25
CA TYR A 85 -16.24 22.46 -13.23
C TYR A 85 -16.31 21.23 -14.14
N ASP A 86 -15.27 21.01 -14.94
CA ASP A 86 -15.13 19.87 -15.85
C ASP A 86 -14.51 18.67 -15.11
N PHE A 87 -15.38 17.85 -14.52
CA PHE A 87 -14.97 16.63 -13.83
C PHE A 87 -14.34 15.60 -14.77
N LYS A 88 -14.63 15.63 -16.07
CA LYS A 88 -14.09 14.66 -17.02
C LYS A 88 -12.60 14.88 -17.29
N ALA A 89 -12.14 16.13 -17.22
CA ALA A 89 -10.76 16.47 -17.53
C ALA A 89 -9.78 15.88 -16.50
N GLU A 90 -10.09 16.02 -15.21
CA GLU A 90 -9.11 15.93 -14.13
C GLU A 90 -9.55 15.08 -12.92
N SER A 91 -10.84 14.74 -12.75
CA SER A 91 -11.31 14.07 -11.53
C SER A 91 -10.90 12.61 -11.40
N HIS A 92 -10.46 11.96 -12.49
CA HIS A 92 -9.87 10.62 -12.41
C HIS A 92 -8.64 10.58 -11.49
N ARG A 93 -7.95 11.71 -11.31
CA ARG A 93 -6.76 11.85 -10.44
C ARG A 93 -7.03 11.83 -8.94
N ILE A 94 -8.30 11.92 -8.52
CA ILE A 94 -8.70 11.96 -7.11
C ILE A 94 -9.66 10.83 -6.74
N LEU A 95 -10.08 9.96 -7.68
CA LEU A 95 -11.05 8.90 -7.40
C LEU A 95 -10.60 8.01 -6.22
N GLN A 96 -9.31 7.68 -6.19
CA GLN A 96 -8.70 6.87 -5.14
C GLN A 96 -8.78 7.49 -3.73
N ASP A 97 -8.84 8.81 -3.64
CA ASP A 97 -8.91 9.55 -2.37
C ASP A 97 -10.30 9.43 -1.71
N PHE A 98 -11.30 8.95 -2.46
CA PHE A 98 -12.69 8.79 -2.00
C PHE A 98 -13.13 7.32 -1.92
N ALA A 99 -12.20 6.38 -1.86
CA ALA A 99 -12.54 4.96 -1.67
C ALA A 99 -13.29 4.69 -0.35
N ASP A 100 -13.08 5.53 0.67
CA ASP A 100 -13.79 5.52 1.96
C ASP A 100 -15.05 6.40 2.00
N ASP A 101 -15.34 7.13 0.92
CA ASP A 101 -16.53 7.99 0.78
C ASP A 101 -17.33 7.60 -0.49
N PRO A 102 -18.06 6.47 -0.44
CA PRO A 102 -18.84 5.98 -1.58
C PRO A 102 -19.79 7.04 -2.16
N PRO A 103 -20.52 7.86 -1.36
CA PRO A 103 -21.33 8.94 -1.91
C PRO A 103 -20.57 9.92 -2.80
N THR A 104 -19.40 10.42 -2.36
CA THR A 104 -18.60 11.36 -3.15
C THR A 104 -17.98 10.69 -4.36
N LEU A 105 -17.47 9.46 -4.22
CA LEU A 105 -16.93 8.70 -5.35
C LEU A 105 -17.98 8.46 -6.44
N LYS A 106 -19.19 8.05 -6.05
CA LYS A 106 -20.33 7.89 -6.97
C LYS A 106 -20.69 9.20 -7.66
N PHE A 107 -20.73 10.31 -6.92
CA PHE A 107 -20.98 11.63 -7.47
C PHE A 107 -19.97 11.99 -8.56
N LEU A 108 -18.66 11.80 -8.32
CA LEU A 108 -17.60 12.08 -9.31
C LEU A 108 -17.79 11.26 -10.59
N LEU A 109 -18.08 9.96 -10.46
CA LEU A 109 -18.33 9.08 -11.60
C LEU A 109 -19.62 9.46 -12.35
N ASP A 110 -20.66 9.91 -11.64
CA ASP A 110 -21.89 10.44 -12.25
C ASP A 110 -21.65 11.77 -12.99
N GLN A 111 -20.63 12.54 -12.60
CA GLN A 111 -20.19 13.73 -13.34
C GLN A 111 -19.28 13.39 -14.55
N GLY A 112 -19.02 12.10 -14.81
CA GLY A 112 -18.25 11.66 -15.98
C GLY A 112 -16.74 11.58 -15.73
N ALA A 113 -16.30 11.50 -14.47
CA ALA A 113 -14.92 11.13 -14.17
C ALA A 113 -14.60 9.75 -14.78
N ASP A 114 -13.49 9.65 -15.50
CA ASP A 114 -13.11 8.44 -16.21
C ASP A 114 -12.32 7.49 -15.31
N ILE A 115 -12.97 6.41 -14.88
CA ILE A 115 -12.37 5.43 -13.97
C ILE A 115 -11.26 4.58 -14.62
N SER A 116 -11.20 4.54 -15.96
CA SER A 116 -10.18 3.77 -16.69
C SER A 116 -8.87 4.53 -16.86
N ARG A 117 -8.83 5.83 -16.55
CA ARG A 117 -7.61 6.64 -16.66
C ARG A 117 -6.74 6.46 -15.43
N THR A 118 -5.65 5.73 -15.61
CA THR A 118 -4.63 5.45 -14.60
C THR A 118 -3.47 6.45 -14.65
N ASP A 119 -3.70 7.74 -14.99
CA ASP A 119 -2.58 8.66 -15.20
C ASP A 119 -1.81 8.91 -13.89
N THR A 120 -0.76 8.13 -13.71
CA THR A 120 0.18 8.22 -12.60
C THR A 120 0.94 9.52 -12.66
N GLN A 121 0.37 10.57 -12.09
CA GLN A 121 1.14 11.72 -11.70
C GLN A 121 2.03 11.34 -10.52
N ARG A 122 3.23 10.84 -10.87
CA ARG A 122 4.55 10.89 -10.19
C ARG A 122 4.60 10.79 -8.66
N PHE A 123 3.56 10.30 -8.00
CA PHE A 123 3.45 10.19 -6.55
C PHE A 123 2.76 8.87 -6.22
N TYR A 124 3.54 7.90 -5.73
CA TYR A 124 3.04 6.67 -5.13
C TYR A 124 3.23 6.79 -3.62
N ASP A 125 2.15 6.75 -2.85
CA ASP A 125 2.19 6.81 -1.38
C ASP A 125 3.03 7.99 -0.81
N GLY A 126 2.93 9.16 -1.45
CA GLY A 126 3.71 10.35 -1.08
C GLY A 126 5.16 10.38 -1.59
N PHE A 127 5.63 9.32 -2.26
CA PHE A 127 6.97 9.25 -2.84
C PHE A 127 6.96 9.56 -4.34
N HIS A 128 7.94 10.36 -4.75
CA HIS A 128 8.19 10.57 -6.16
C HIS A 128 8.72 9.30 -6.82
N LEU A 129 7.98 8.76 -7.78
CA LEU A 129 8.49 7.66 -8.59
C LEU A 129 9.74 8.11 -9.36
N PRO A 130 10.79 7.27 -9.44
CA PRO A 130 11.97 7.55 -10.26
C PRO A 130 11.57 7.90 -11.70
N ILE A 131 12.39 8.72 -12.36
CA ILE A 131 12.16 9.06 -13.77
C ILE A 131 12.12 7.76 -14.60
N GLY A 132 11.01 7.52 -15.28
CA GLY A 132 10.79 6.33 -16.13
C GLY A 132 10.07 5.17 -15.45
N ALA A 133 9.89 5.20 -14.12
CA ALA A 133 9.04 4.23 -13.42
C ALA A 133 7.56 4.59 -13.59
N ALA A 134 6.72 3.57 -13.74
CA ALA A 134 5.28 3.73 -13.91
C ALA A 134 4.53 2.73 -13.03
N ASP A 135 3.41 3.20 -12.48
CA ASP A 135 2.39 2.35 -11.89
C ASP A 135 1.20 2.33 -12.86
N HIS A 136 0.64 1.16 -13.12
CA HIS A 136 -0.51 1.02 -14.02
C HIS A 136 -1.72 0.46 -13.27
N SER A 137 -1.65 0.37 -11.95
CA SER A 137 -2.73 -0.11 -11.12
C SER A 137 -3.86 0.91 -10.97
N LEU A 138 -5.09 0.44 -11.02
CA LEU A 138 -6.28 1.21 -10.64
C LEU A 138 -6.35 1.29 -9.10
N HIS A 139 -5.66 2.26 -8.51
CA HIS A 139 -5.64 2.47 -7.06
C HIS A 139 -7.01 2.61 -6.39
N VAL A 140 -8.02 3.10 -7.12
CA VAL A 140 -9.39 3.15 -6.59
C VAL A 140 -9.95 1.74 -6.31
N LEU A 141 -9.68 0.76 -7.19
CA LEU A 141 -10.07 -0.63 -6.95
C LEU A 141 -9.25 -1.23 -5.81
N ASP A 142 -7.96 -0.91 -5.74
CA ASP A 142 -7.05 -1.37 -4.68
C ASP A 142 -7.53 -0.91 -3.30
N ASN A 143 -7.89 0.37 -3.16
CA ASN A 143 -8.35 0.93 -1.90
C ASN A 143 -9.73 0.39 -1.50
N VAL A 144 -10.65 0.24 -2.46
CA VAL A 144 -11.96 -0.38 -2.19
C VAL A 144 -11.81 -1.86 -1.79
N ALA A 145 -10.87 -2.58 -2.40
CA ALA A 145 -10.52 -3.94 -2.00
C ALA A 145 -9.93 -3.99 -0.58
N ALA A 146 -9.04 -3.04 -0.23
CA ALA A 146 -8.49 -2.88 1.11
C ALA A 146 -9.56 -2.60 2.18
N ASN A 147 -10.68 -1.99 1.80
CA ASN A 147 -11.83 -1.78 2.68
C ASN A 147 -12.76 -3.00 2.79
N GLY A 148 -12.57 -3.99 1.92
CA GLY A 148 -13.42 -5.18 1.82
C GLY A 148 -14.85 -4.88 1.36
N ASP A 149 -15.08 -3.78 0.63
CA ASP A 149 -16.40 -3.39 0.14
C ASP A 149 -16.67 -3.97 -1.26
N THR A 150 -17.19 -5.20 -1.29
CA THR A 150 -17.50 -5.91 -2.54
C THR A 150 -18.60 -5.22 -3.37
N THR A 151 -19.49 -4.47 -2.72
CA THR A 151 -20.60 -3.78 -3.39
C THR A 151 -20.10 -2.56 -4.14
N LEU A 152 -19.25 -1.75 -3.49
CA LEU A 152 -18.61 -0.64 -4.17
C LEU A 152 -17.66 -1.14 -5.26
N PHE A 153 -16.91 -2.22 -5.02
CA PHE A 153 -16.04 -2.82 -6.02
C PHE A 153 -16.80 -3.17 -7.30
N ASP A 154 -17.91 -3.90 -7.18
CA ASP A 154 -18.78 -4.24 -8.32
C ASP A 154 -19.34 -3.01 -9.02
N TYR A 155 -19.71 -1.98 -8.26
CA TYR A 155 -20.18 -0.73 -8.84
C TYR A 155 -19.10 -0.06 -9.71
N LEU A 156 -17.84 -0.05 -9.27
CA LEU A 156 -16.73 0.51 -10.04
C LEU A 156 -16.45 -0.31 -11.31
N VAL A 157 -16.47 -1.64 -11.21
CA VAL A 157 -16.31 -2.52 -12.38
C VAL A 157 -17.44 -2.31 -13.39
N ASN A 158 -18.68 -2.19 -12.93
CA ASN A 158 -19.83 -1.87 -13.79
C ASN A 158 -19.75 -0.47 -14.43
N ARG A 159 -18.91 0.43 -13.90
CA ARG A 159 -18.58 1.74 -14.47
C ARG A 159 -17.40 1.72 -15.43
N GLY A 160 -16.82 0.54 -15.71
CA GLY A 160 -15.72 0.36 -16.65
C GLY A 160 -14.35 0.28 -16.00
N ALA A 161 -14.25 0.18 -14.67
CA ALA A 161 -12.99 -0.17 -14.03
C ALA A 161 -12.61 -1.60 -14.39
N ASP A 162 -11.35 -1.84 -14.74
CA ASP A 162 -10.86 -3.17 -15.12
C ASP A 162 -10.05 -3.80 -13.97
N PRO A 163 -10.57 -4.85 -13.32
CA PRO A 163 -9.86 -5.55 -12.25
C PRO A 163 -8.50 -6.12 -12.65
N SER A 164 -8.30 -6.45 -13.94
CA SER A 164 -7.03 -7.02 -14.43
C SER A 164 -5.89 -5.99 -14.42
N HIS A 165 -6.24 -4.70 -14.40
CA HIS A 165 -5.32 -3.58 -14.22
C HIS A 165 -5.30 -3.09 -12.77
N SER A 166 -5.57 -3.95 -11.78
CA SER A 166 -5.55 -3.58 -10.35
C SER A 166 -4.76 -4.58 -9.51
N LEU A 167 -4.28 -4.11 -8.35
CA LEU A 167 -3.72 -4.92 -7.27
C LEU A 167 -4.77 -5.17 -6.19
N ALA A 168 -6.05 -5.26 -6.58
CA ALA A 168 -7.17 -5.49 -5.68
C ALA A 168 -6.98 -6.77 -4.84
N LEU A 169 -6.51 -7.86 -5.45
CA LEU A 169 -6.32 -9.13 -4.75
C LEU A 169 -5.23 -9.04 -3.68
N HIS A 170 -4.11 -8.37 -3.98
CA HIS A 170 -3.06 -8.06 -3.00
C HIS A 170 -3.59 -7.13 -1.91
N SER A 171 -4.31 -6.08 -2.31
CA SER A 171 -4.81 -5.03 -1.41
C SER A 171 -5.89 -5.50 -0.45
N ALA A 172 -6.66 -6.53 -0.79
CA ALA A 172 -7.67 -7.11 0.10
C ALA A 172 -7.07 -7.54 1.46
N SER A 173 -5.78 -7.90 1.48
CA SER A 173 -5.07 -8.24 2.73
C SER A 173 -4.84 -7.07 3.68
N ARG A 174 -4.98 -5.81 3.23
CA ARG A 174 -4.92 -4.62 4.10
C ARG A 174 -6.19 -4.44 4.94
N CYS A 175 -7.27 -5.18 4.64
CA CYS A 175 -8.51 -5.07 5.37
C CYS A 175 -8.35 -5.61 6.81
N PRO A 176 -8.60 -4.80 7.86
CA PRO A 176 -8.42 -5.25 9.24
C PRO A 176 -9.52 -6.23 9.70
N ASP A 177 -10.65 -6.27 8.99
CA ASP A 177 -11.77 -7.16 9.30
C ASP A 177 -11.59 -8.51 8.58
N ALA A 178 -11.41 -9.58 9.34
CA ALA A 178 -11.20 -10.93 8.81
C ALA A 178 -12.37 -11.45 7.95
N SER A 179 -13.62 -11.10 8.30
CA SER A 179 -14.80 -11.55 7.55
C SER A 179 -14.88 -10.81 6.21
N LYS A 180 -14.63 -9.50 6.21
CA LYS A 180 -14.57 -8.70 4.98
C LYS A 180 -13.39 -9.08 4.10
N THR A 181 -12.24 -9.37 4.68
CA THR A 181 -11.06 -9.89 3.97
C THR A 181 -11.42 -11.15 3.18
N LYS A 182 -11.99 -12.16 3.86
CA LYS A 182 -12.40 -13.42 3.21
C LYS A 182 -13.48 -13.18 2.15
N ALA A 183 -14.47 -12.34 2.45
CA ALA A 183 -15.52 -12.00 1.49
C ALA A 183 -14.95 -11.34 0.22
N MET A 184 -14.02 -10.39 0.37
CA MET A 184 -13.38 -9.72 -0.75
C MET A 184 -12.49 -10.67 -1.56
N LEU A 185 -11.63 -11.46 -0.91
CA LEU A 185 -10.79 -12.45 -1.62
C LEU A 185 -11.63 -13.43 -2.44
N ASN A 186 -12.69 -13.98 -1.84
CA ASN A 186 -13.61 -14.87 -2.54
C ASN A 186 -14.29 -14.17 -3.72
N HIS A 187 -14.73 -12.93 -3.52
CA HIS A 187 -15.37 -12.14 -4.56
C HIS A 187 -14.43 -11.89 -5.76
N LEU A 188 -13.18 -11.53 -5.50
CA LEU A 188 -12.18 -11.27 -6.54
C LEU A 188 -11.80 -12.54 -7.31
N LEU A 189 -11.63 -13.66 -6.62
CA LEU A 189 -11.28 -14.95 -7.25
C LEU A 189 -12.46 -15.57 -8.00
N ASP A 190 -13.63 -15.66 -7.37
CA ASP A 190 -14.76 -16.41 -7.91
C ASP A 190 -15.54 -15.63 -8.97
N LYS A 191 -15.74 -14.33 -8.76
CA LYS A 191 -16.56 -13.50 -9.64
C LYS A 191 -15.73 -12.80 -10.72
N HIS A 192 -14.59 -12.24 -10.33
CA HIS A 192 -13.73 -11.47 -11.23
C HIS A 192 -12.59 -12.30 -11.83
N GLY A 193 -12.44 -13.58 -11.44
CA GLY A 193 -11.51 -14.51 -12.05
C GLY A 193 -10.04 -14.11 -11.91
N MET A 194 -9.71 -13.34 -10.87
CA MET A 194 -8.33 -12.89 -10.65
C MET A 194 -7.41 -14.08 -10.39
N ASP A 195 -6.19 -14.02 -10.93
CA ASP A 195 -5.19 -15.07 -10.71
C ASP A 195 -4.67 -15.00 -9.27
N ILE A 196 -4.86 -16.10 -8.52
CA ILE A 196 -4.40 -16.25 -7.14
C ILE A 196 -2.88 -16.10 -6.98
N ASN A 197 -2.12 -16.30 -8.06
CA ASN A 197 -0.67 -16.17 -8.08
C ASN A 197 -0.19 -14.93 -8.85
N ALA A 198 -1.08 -13.96 -9.13
CA ALA A 198 -0.73 -12.75 -9.84
C ALA A 198 0.44 -12.00 -9.17
N ASP A 199 1.44 -11.62 -9.95
CA ASP A 199 2.59 -10.89 -9.44
C ASP A 199 2.37 -9.38 -9.54
N THR A 200 2.61 -8.63 -8.46
CA THR A 200 2.62 -7.16 -8.46
C THR A 200 3.48 -6.54 -9.57
N ALA A 201 4.57 -7.20 -9.99
CA ALA A 201 5.46 -6.75 -11.05
C ALA A 201 4.78 -6.69 -12.43
N ALA A 202 3.59 -7.30 -12.59
CA ALA A 202 2.81 -7.17 -13.81
C ALA A 202 2.24 -5.75 -14.00
N LEU A 203 1.98 -5.03 -12.90
CA LEU A 203 1.35 -3.69 -12.93
C LEU A 203 2.29 -2.58 -12.43
N ARG A 204 3.40 -2.93 -11.78
CA ARG A 204 4.42 -1.99 -11.31
C ARG A 204 5.68 -2.15 -12.16
N ASN A 205 6.09 -1.09 -12.88
CA ASN A 205 7.40 -1.02 -13.52
C ASN A 205 8.41 -0.27 -12.61
N ILE A 206 8.42 -0.65 -11.34
CA ILE A 206 9.29 -0.06 -10.33
C ILE A 206 10.30 -1.13 -9.92
N PRO A 207 11.61 -0.91 -10.07
CA PRO A 207 12.65 -1.92 -9.84
C PRO A 207 12.97 -2.14 -8.36
N PHE A 208 12.02 -1.93 -7.45
CA PHE A 208 12.24 -2.13 -6.01
C PHE A 208 11.55 -3.40 -5.53
N ASP A 209 12.26 -4.17 -4.69
CA ASP A 209 11.69 -5.14 -3.76
C ASP A 209 10.84 -4.39 -2.73
N ALA A 210 9.75 -3.77 -3.18
CA ALA A 210 8.78 -3.18 -2.28
C ALA A 210 8.36 -4.29 -1.31
N PRO A 211 8.28 -4.03 0.00
CA PRO A 211 8.06 -5.10 0.95
C PRO A 211 6.72 -5.86 0.75
N ASP A 212 5.79 -5.25 0.02
CA ASP A 212 4.50 -5.82 -0.39
C ASP A 212 4.50 -6.46 -1.80
N SER A 213 5.66 -6.55 -2.45
CA SER A 213 5.80 -7.12 -3.80
C SER A 213 5.60 -8.64 -3.82
N GLY A 214 5.25 -9.15 -5.00
CA GLY A 214 5.09 -10.57 -5.31
C GLY A 214 3.65 -11.02 -5.42
N THR A 215 3.36 -12.19 -4.87
CA THR A 215 2.01 -12.80 -4.95
C THR A 215 1.06 -12.19 -3.92
N PRO A 216 -0.27 -12.40 -4.04
CA PRO A 216 -1.22 -12.00 -3.01
C PRO A 216 -0.91 -12.63 -1.64
N LEU A 217 -0.31 -13.84 -1.63
CA LEU A 217 0.13 -14.49 -0.40
C LEU A 217 1.31 -13.73 0.24
N CYS A 218 2.27 -13.24 -0.53
CA CYS A 218 3.35 -12.38 -0.03
C CYS A 218 2.77 -11.12 0.63
N SER A 219 1.85 -10.42 -0.05
CA SER A 219 1.21 -9.23 0.52
C SER A 219 0.38 -9.54 1.77
N ALA A 220 -0.27 -10.70 1.85
CA ALA A 220 -1.01 -11.12 3.04
C ALA A 220 -0.12 -11.34 4.27
N VAL A 221 1.04 -11.96 4.08
CA VAL A 221 2.04 -12.12 5.13
C VAL A 221 2.61 -10.77 5.54
N TYR A 222 3.00 -9.94 4.56
CA TYR A 222 3.54 -8.60 4.81
C TYR A 222 2.57 -7.70 5.58
N ASN A 223 1.30 -7.68 5.19
CA ASN A 223 0.24 -6.92 5.87
C ASN A 223 -0.23 -7.57 7.18
N ARG A 224 0.40 -8.68 7.59
CA ARG A 224 0.13 -9.38 8.86
C ARG A 224 -1.33 -9.82 9.00
N ASN A 225 -1.94 -10.21 7.89
CA ASN A 225 -3.34 -10.60 7.84
C ASN A 225 -3.48 -12.13 7.76
N LEU A 226 -3.57 -12.76 8.93
CA LEU A 226 -3.69 -14.21 9.04
C LEU A 226 -4.92 -14.76 8.30
N ALA A 227 -6.04 -14.03 8.34
CA ALA A 227 -7.27 -14.44 7.66
C ALA A 227 -7.10 -14.49 6.13
N ALA A 228 -6.33 -13.56 5.56
CA ALA A 228 -5.96 -13.59 4.15
C ALA A 228 -5.00 -14.75 3.83
N VAL A 229 -3.96 -14.94 4.66
CA VAL A 229 -3.00 -16.06 4.50
C VAL A 229 -3.73 -17.40 4.46
N GLU A 230 -4.54 -17.69 5.48
CA GLU A 230 -5.29 -18.95 5.56
C GLU A 230 -6.21 -19.16 4.36
N GLU A 231 -6.93 -18.11 3.94
CA GLU A 231 -7.87 -18.23 2.82
C GLU A 231 -7.17 -18.44 1.48
N LEU A 232 -6.07 -17.73 1.23
CA LEU A 232 -5.26 -17.91 0.02
C LEU A 232 -4.64 -19.31 -0.03
N LEU A 233 -4.11 -19.81 1.09
CA LEU A 233 -3.57 -21.17 1.19
C LEU A 233 -4.65 -22.23 0.95
N ARG A 234 -5.82 -22.07 1.56
CA ARG A 234 -6.99 -22.95 1.37
C ARG A 234 -7.41 -23.01 -0.10
N ARG A 235 -7.21 -21.92 -0.84
CA ARG A 235 -7.50 -21.78 -2.27
C ARG A 235 -6.37 -22.25 -3.20
N GLY A 236 -5.24 -22.70 -2.66
CA GLY A 236 -4.12 -23.24 -3.43
C GLY A 236 -3.13 -22.20 -3.95
N ALA A 237 -2.96 -21.08 -3.24
CA ALA A 237 -1.90 -20.12 -3.52
C ALA A 237 -0.50 -20.80 -3.47
N ARG A 238 0.39 -20.42 -4.38
CA ARG A 238 1.76 -20.93 -4.45
C ARG A 238 2.58 -20.44 -3.26
N LEU A 239 3.38 -21.35 -2.68
CA LEU A 239 4.19 -21.09 -1.48
C LEU A 239 5.57 -20.49 -1.76
N GLY A 240 6.09 -20.70 -2.96
CA GLY A 240 7.42 -20.21 -3.35
C GLY A 240 7.40 -18.79 -3.91
N PRO A 241 8.60 -18.21 -4.17
CA PRO A 241 8.72 -16.87 -4.71
C PRO A 241 8.03 -16.77 -6.07
N SER A 242 7.59 -15.58 -6.44
CA SER A 242 7.10 -15.32 -7.80
C SER A 242 8.26 -15.32 -8.80
N ASP A 243 7.96 -15.48 -10.10
CA ASP A 243 9.04 -15.55 -11.10
C ASP A 243 9.72 -14.17 -11.32
N LYS A 244 9.06 -13.08 -10.92
CA LYS A 244 9.53 -11.70 -11.17
C LYS A 244 9.85 -10.91 -9.91
N SER A 245 9.38 -11.33 -8.74
CA SER A 245 9.74 -10.74 -7.45
C SER A 245 10.43 -11.82 -6.62
N TYR A 246 11.50 -11.45 -5.92
CA TYR A 246 12.19 -12.37 -5.00
C TYR A 246 11.43 -12.55 -3.67
N ALA A 247 10.20 -12.05 -3.57
CA ALA A 247 9.39 -12.10 -2.36
C ALA A 247 8.90 -13.54 -2.11
N ASP A 248 9.35 -14.13 -1.02
CA ASP A 248 8.97 -15.46 -0.55
C ASP A 248 8.12 -15.33 0.74
N PRO A 249 6.88 -15.86 0.77
CA PRO A 249 6.00 -15.78 1.93
C PRO A 249 6.60 -16.31 3.24
N VAL A 250 7.45 -17.36 3.19
CA VAL A 250 8.11 -17.94 4.36
C VAL A 250 9.18 -16.99 4.88
N ILE A 251 10.02 -16.46 3.99
CA ILE A 251 11.05 -15.47 4.36
C ILE A 251 10.41 -14.23 4.96
N THR A 252 9.33 -13.73 4.35
CA THR A 252 8.57 -12.59 4.86
C THR A 252 7.99 -12.88 6.25
N ALA A 253 7.48 -14.08 6.50
CA ALA A 253 6.92 -14.45 7.80
C ALA A 253 8.00 -14.52 8.91
N ILE A 254 9.19 -15.01 8.58
CA ILE A 254 10.33 -15.10 9.52
C ILE A 254 10.89 -13.70 9.85
N GLY A 255 10.83 -12.77 8.90
CA GLY A 255 11.28 -11.38 9.09
C GLY A 255 12.79 -11.23 8.92
N LEU A 256 13.30 -11.59 7.74
CA LEU A 256 14.65 -11.16 7.34
C LEU A 256 14.61 -9.66 7.04
N GLU A 257 15.58 -8.86 7.50
CA GLU A 257 15.63 -7.41 7.22
C GLU A 257 15.40 -7.12 5.73
N PRO A 258 14.51 -6.17 5.35
CA PRO A 258 13.79 -5.19 6.17
C PRO A 258 12.38 -5.61 6.64
N TYR A 259 12.02 -6.89 6.54
CA TYR A 259 10.66 -7.36 6.82
C TYR A 259 10.38 -7.47 8.32
N GLN A 260 9.20 -7.00 8.74
CA GLN A 260 8.71 -7.28 10.08
C GLN A 260 8.25 -8.74 10.16
N THR A 261 8.70 -9.44 11.20
CA THR A 261 8.30 -10.81 11.47
C THR A 261 6.79 -10.94 11.65
N PHE A 262 6.21 -11.98 11.04
CA PHE A 262 4.82 -12.40 11.20
C PHE A 262 4.70 -13.93 11.41
N LEU A 263 5.23 -14.42 12.53
CA LEU A 263 5.21 -15.85 12.89
C LEU A 263 3.84 -16.53 12.88
N PRO A 264 2.70 -15.86 13.18
CA PRO A 264 1.40 -16.50 13.03
C PRO A 264 1.11 -17.05 11.63
N ALA A 265 1.75 -16.53 10.58
CA ALA A 265 1.65 -17.08 9.23
C ALA A 265 2.56 -18.30 8.97
N LEU A 266 3.62 -18.49 9.76
CA LEU A 266 4.62 -19.54 9.51
C LEU A 266 3.99 -20.94 9.65
N GLU A 267 3.24 -21.21 10.71
CA GLU A 267 2.59 -22.52 10.87
C GLU A 267 1.60 -22.86 9.73
N PRO A 268 0.68 -21.96 9.32
CA PRO A 268 -0.15 -22.16 8.12
C PRO A 268 0.67 -22.47 6.87
N LEU A 269 1.76 -21.75 6.62
CA LEU A 269 2.63 -21.95 5.46
C LEU A 269 3.28 -23.35 5.48
N LEU A 270 3.83 -23.76 6.63
CA LEU A 270 4.44 -25.09 6.79
C LEU A 270 3.38 -26.21 6.64
N ARG A 271 2.18 -26.04 7.23
CA ARG A 271 1.07 -26.99 7.04
C ARG A 271 0.61 -27.11 5.59
N ALA A 272 0.74 -26.04 4.82
CA ALA A 272 0.43 -26.03 3.39
C ALA A 272 1.52 -26.72 2.53
N GLY A 273 2.66 -27.10 3.13
CA GLY A 273 3.75 -27.80 2.45
C GLY A 273 4.94 -26.94 2.07
N ALA A 274 5.14 -25.80 2.73
CA ALA A 274 6.36 -25.02 2.57
C ALA A 274 7.58 -25.82 3.07
N ASP A 275 8.75 -25.62 2.45
CA ASP A 275 9.97 -26.36 2.80
C ASP A 275 10.44 -25.95 4.21
N THR A 276 10.29 -26.88 5.16
CA THR A 276 10.60 -26.63 6.56
C THR A 276 12.11 -26.54 6.81
N GLY A 277 12.94 -27.17 5.97
CA GLY A 277 14.40 -27.10 6.03
C GLY A 277 14.93 -25.75 5.55
N GLU A 278 14.38 -25.25 4.45
CA GLU A 278 14.62 -23.88 3.96
C GLU A 278 14.16 -22.85 5.01
N ALA A 279 12.96 -23.02 5.57
CA ALA A 279 12.43 -22.16 6.63
C ALA A 279 13.35 -22.15 7.87
N LEU A 280 13.80 -23.32 8.33
CA LEU A 280 14.72 -23.42 9.46
C LEU A 280 16.05 -22.71 9.16
N ARG A 281 16.59 -22.88 7.94
CA ARG A 281 17.81 -22.19 7.51
C ARG A 281 17.65 -20.67 7.61
N TYR A 282 16.53 -20.12 7.14
CA TYR A 282 16.26 -18.69 7.25
C TYR A 282 16.08 -18.23 8.69
N ALA A 283 15.38 -19.00 9.53
CA ALA A 283 15.22 -18.70 10.95
C ALA A 283 16.56 -18.65 11.68
N VAL A 284 17.49 -19.55 11.36
CA VAL A 284 18.85 -19.53 11.90
C VAL A 284 19.63 -18.31 11.39
N GLN A 285 19.56 -18.03 10.09
CA GLN A 285 20.23 -16.86 9.49
C GLN A 285 19.75 -15.53 10.08
N SER A 286 18.46 -15.41 10.39
CA SER A 286 17.89 -14.23 11.03
C SER A 286 18.00 -14.25 12.57
N ASN A 287 18.63 -15.28 13.16
CA ASN A 287 18.66 -15.52 14.60
C ASN A 287 17.28 -15.46 15.29
N ASN A 288 16.24 -15.98 14.61
CA ASN A 288 14.87 -15.98 15.09
C ASN A 288 14.55 -17.33 15.75
N LEU A 289 14.76 -17.40 17.07
CA LEU A 289 14.58 -18.63 17.87
C LEU A 289 13.17 -19.19 17.79
N GLU A 290 12.15 -18.33 17.83
CA GLU A 290 10.75 -18.75 17.81
C GLU A 290 10.36 -19.34 16.44
N ALA A 291 10.84 -18.74 15.34
CA ALA A 291 10.69 -19.33 14.01
C ALA A 291 11.40 -20.67 13.89
N ALA A 292 12.61 -20.79 14.42
CA ALA A 292 13.37 -22.05 14.40
C ALA A 292 12.63 -23.14 15.19
N GLU A 293 12.11 -22.81 16.38
CA GLU A 293 11.31 -23.74 17.18
C GLU A 293 10.07 -24.21 16.41
N ILE A 294 9.34 -23.28 15.77
CA ILE A 294 8.19 -23.65 14.92
C ILE A 294 8.64 -24.63 13.82
N CYS A 295 9.72 -24.36 13.10
CA CYS A 295 10.20 -25.25 12.03
C CYS A 295 10.60 -26.64 12.55
N LEU A 296 11.20 -26.71 13.73
CA LEU A 296 11.63 -27.97 14.36
C LEU A 296 10.43 -28.80 14.84
N ARG A 297 9.37 -28.16 15.38
CA ARG A 297 8.11 -28.84 15.74
C ARG A 297 7.41 -29.49 14.53
N PHE A 298 7.72 -29.03 13.31
CA PHE A 298 7.24 -29.63 12.07
C PHE A 298 8.13 -30.79 11.57
N GLY A 299 9.09 -31.26 12.38
CA GLY A 299 9.89 -32.45 12.10
C GLY A 299 11.13 -32.20 11.23
N THR A 300 11.57 -30.95 11.11
CA THR A 300 12.78 -30.60 10.36
C THR A 300 14.03 -31.15 11.05
N ASP A 301 14.89 -31.83 10.30
CA ASP A 301 16.20 -32.25 10.80
C ASP A 301 17.12 -31.01 11.00
N PRO A 302 17.61 -30.74 12.22
CA PRO A 302 18.53 -29.63 12.47
C PRO A 302 19.96 -29.88 11.98
N ALA A 303 20.35 -31.13 11.69
CA ALA A 303 21.74 -31.49 11.37
C ALA A 303 22.32 -30.73 10.15
N PRO A 304 21.61 -30.57 9.01
CA PRO A 304 22.14 -29.86 7.85
C PRO A 304 22.48 -28.39 8.13
N VAL A 305 21.75 -27.74 9.05
CA VAL A 305 21.98 -26.34 9.41
C VAL A 305 23.17 -26.21 10.38
N LEU A 306 23.32 -27.17 11.30
CA LEU A 306 24.44 -27.24 12.23
C LEU A 306 25.79 -27.51 11.53
N ASP A 307 25.80 -28.37 10.51
CA ASP A 307 27.05 -28.71 9.80
C ASP A 307 27.54 -27.55 8.92
N ARG A 308 26.62 -26.78 8.31
CA ARG A 308 26.97 -25.59 7.54
C ARG A 308 27.57 -24.48 8.39
N GLY A 309 27.08 -24.32 9.63
CA GLY A 309 27.65 -23.37 10.59
C GLY A 309 29.11 -23.67 10.93
N LYS A 310 29.51 -24.95 10.95
CA LYS A 310 30.91 -25.36 11.17
C LYS A 310 31.79 -25.06 9.95
N ASP A 311 31.28 -25.26 8.74
CA ASP A 311 32.02 -25.00 7.50
C ASP A 311 32.27 -23.50 7.28
N GLU A 312 31.25 -22.65 7.52
CA GLU A 312 31.39 -21.19 7.44
C GLU A 312 32.34 -20.66 8.52
N GLN A 313 32.33 -21.23 9.73
CA GLN A 313 33.26 -20.89 10.81
C GLN A 313 34.71 -21.32 10.53
N ASN A 314 34.91 -22.52 9.98
CA ASN A 314 36.23 -22.99 9.59
C ASN A 314 36.84 -22.11 8.48
N SER A 315 36.00 -21.56 7.60
CA SER A 315 36.43 -20.62 6.55
C SER A 315 36.77 -19.22 7.11
N ALA A 316 36.06 -18.75 8.14
CA ALA A 316 36.33 -17.46 8.79
C ALA A 316 37.52 -17.53 9.78
N ALA A 317 37.72 -18.64 10.48
CA ALA A 317 38.88 -18.87 11.35
C ALA A 317 40.19 -19.03 10.57
N ALA A 318 40.13 -19.49 9.31
CA ALA A 318 41.29 -19.46 8.42
C ALA A 318 41.70 -18.04 7.97
N ALA A 319 40.88 -17.02 8.26
CA ALA A 319 41.15 -15.62 7.92
C ALA A 319 41.65 -14.76 9.10
N GLU A 320 41.45 -15.17 10.37
CA GLU A 320 41.92 -14.43 11.56
C GLU A 320 42.36 -15.36 12.71
N ASP A 321 43.60 -15.17 13.17
CA ASP A 321 44.32 -15.96 14.17
C ASP A 321 43.93 -15.55 15.62
N VAL A 322 42.68 -15.79 16.01
CA VAL A 322 42.19 -15.60 17.39
C VAL A 322 41.32 -16.79 17.81
N ILE A 323 41.95 -17.84 18.34
CA ILE A 323 41.30 -19.08 18.76
C ILE A 323 41.66 -19.34 20.22
N GLU A 324 40.79 -18.94 21.15
CA GLU A 324 40.64 -19.63 22.45
C GLU A 324 39.38 -19.19 23.24
N ASP A 325 38.76 -18.04 22.92
CA ASP A 325 37.57 -17.54 23.64
C ASP A 325 36.21 -17.76 22.93
N ARG A 326 36.23 -18.19 21.65
CA ARG A 326 35.01 -18.32 20.82
C ARG A 326 34.23 -19.63 21.01
N SER A 327 34.88 -20.73 21.43
CA SER A 327 34.18 -22.03 21.56
C SER A 327 33.21 -22.04 22.75
N ALA A 328 33.56 -21.37 23.86
CA ALA A 328 32.71 -21.24 25.04
C ALA A 328 31.51 -20.29 24.80
N GLN A 329 31.69 -19.22 24.02
CA GLN A 329 30.60 -18.35 23.59
C GLN A 329 29.63 -19.06 22.63
N HIS A 330 30.11 -19.99 21.80
CA HIS A 330 29.29 -20.72 20.84
C HIS A 330 28.36 -21.77 21.49
N GLU A 331 28.77 -22.39 22.61
CA GLU A 331 27.86 -23.23 23.40
C GLU A 331 26.86 -22.42 24.24
N SER A 332 27.07 -21.11 24.35
CA SER A 332 26.15 -20.19 25.00
C SER A 332 25.09 -19.59 24.06
N ASP A 333 25.25 -19.78 22.74
CA ASP A 333 24.28 -19.33 21.75
C ASP A 333 22.94 -20.08 21.92
N PRO A 334 21.84 -19.36 22.24
CA PRO A 334 20.52 -19.96 22.39
C PRO A 334 20.07 -20.76 21.16
N MET A 335 20.45 -20.34 19.94
CA MET A 335 20.09 -21.02 18.70
C MET A 335 20.79 -22.37 18.61
N ILE A 336 22.10 -22.42 18.91
CA ILE A 336 22.87 -23.67 18.91
C ILE A 336 22.36 -24.63 19.98
N ARG A 337 21.98 -24.13 21.16
CA ARG A 337 21.37 -24.95 22.21
C ARG A 337 20.04 -25.56 21.77
N LEU A 338 19.17 -24.75 21.15
CA LEU A 338 17.89 -25.20 20.60
C LEU A 338 18.10 -26.31 19.55
N LEU A 339 18.97 -26.09 18.57
CA LEU A 339 19.22 -27.08 17.52
C LEU A 339 19.81 -28.40 18.09
N LYS A 340 20.71 -28.31 19.07
CA LYS A 340 21.30 -29.49 19.73
C LYS A 340 20.28 -30.27 20.55
N SER A 341 19.36 -29.61 21.27
CA SER A 341 18.29 -30.34 21.96
C SER A 341 17.46 -31.12 20.93
N TYR A 342 17.18 -30.52 19.75
CA TYR A 342 16.43 -31.13 18.64
C TYR A 342 17.11 -32.35 18.04
N LEU A 343 18.45 -32.32 17.99
CA LEU A 343 19.23 -33.47 17.59
C LEU A 343 19.27 -34.59 18.65
N ASN A 344 19.31 -34.24 19.94
CA ASN A 344 19.45 -35.21 21.03
C ASN A 344 18.12 -35.84 21.49
N GLY A 345 16.99 -35.25 21.09
CA GLY A 345 15.65 -35.69 21.49
C GLY A 345 15.21 -35.18 22.87
N ASP A 346 15.83 -34.12 23.40
CA ASP A 346 15.60 -33.59 24.75
C ASP A 346 14.40 -32.60 24.84
N HIS A 347 13.31 -32.80 24.07
CA HIS A 347 12.12 -31.91 24.10
C HIS A 347 11.01 -32.53 24.92
N ASP A 348 10.91 -32.13 26.18
CA ASP A 348 9.72 -32.29 27.00
C ASP A 348 9.44 -30.99 27.76
#